data_AF-A0A160MXJ6-F1
#
_entry.id   AF-A0A160MXJ6-F1
#
_cell.length_a   1.000
_cell.length_b   1.000
_cell.length_c   1.000
_cell.angle_alpha   90.00
_cell.angle_beta   90.00
_cell.angle_gamma   90.00
#
_symmetry.space_group_name_H-M   'P 1'
#
loop_
_entity.id
_entity.type
_entity.pdbx_description
1 polymer ?
#
loop_
_entity_poly.entity_id
_entity_poly.type
_entity_poly.pdbx_seq_one_letter_code
_entity_poly.pdbx_strand_id
1 'polypeptide(L)'
;MPRRWLAWCGLAFLLSGSVAAGGRPYARLHPAVYAGTYAVRFCMGTCPTGAGTEGVGRMGTLVLLAAPLRDARGRLGYKYLERGPINGCLLLGPWSGPAGYAQFDPDARRRRFLVWALEPDGRTVEFEFNRSPDAGNAMDLHLTPSGLGGTGGLWVDAGTPDTSRALPGNEIQARRIGEAQPARCPRLGEDSEAMKDVRWPRP
;
A
#
# COMPACT_ATOMS: atom_id res chain seq x y z
N MET A 1 -37.96 6.08 74.24
CA MET A 1 -37.28 7.13 73.45
C MET A 1 -36.22 6.47 72.57
N PRO A 2 -36.01 6.95 71.33
CA PRO A 2 -35.56 6.14 70.18
C PRO A 2 -34.07 6.33 69.82
N ARG A 3 -33.47 5.40 69.05
CA ARG A 3 -32.38 5.60 68.04
C ARG A 3 -31.89 4.23 67.54
N ARG A 4 -32.36 3.69 66.40
CA ARG A 4 -31.94 3.96 65.00
C ARG A 4 -30.41 4.03 64.80
N TRP A 5 -29.83 2.95 64.25
CA TRP A 5 -28.59 2.94 63.45
C TRP A 5 -28.76 1.84 62.38
N LEU A 6 -29.25 2.18 61.18
CA LEU A 6 -28.49 2.53 59.97
C LEU A 6 -27.67 1.35 59.40
N ALA A 7 -28.35 0.60 58.55
CA ALA A 7 -27.75 -0.26 57.54
C ALA A 7 -26.94 0.59 56.55
N TRP A 8 -25.69 0.22 56.31
CA TRP A 8 -24.86 0.77 55.24
C TRP A 8 -24.81 -0.23 54.09
N CYS A 9 -25.63 0.03 53.06
CA CYS A 9 -25.47 -0.57 51.74
C CYS A 9 -24.30 0.12 51.04
N GLY A 10 -23.12 -0.51 51.02
CA GLY A 10 -22.02 -0.11 50.16
C GLY A 10 -22.34 -0.45 48.71
N LEU A 11 -22.90 0.51 47.98
CA LEU A 11 -23.12 0.42 46.54
C LEU A 11 -21.75 0.58 45.84
N ALA A 12 -21.15 -0.53 45.40
CA ALA A 12 -19.97 -0.51 44.56
C ALA A 12 -20.37 0.03 43.18
N PHE A 13 -20.05 1.31 42.91
CA PHE A 13 -20.10 1.88 41.57
C PHE A 13 -19.07 1.17 40.69
N LEU A 14 -19.54 0.26 39.84
CA LEU A 14 -18.78 -0.24 38.70
C LEU A 14 -18.55 0.93 37.74
N LEU A 15 -17.37 1.52 37.81
CA LEU A 15 -16.85 2.38 36.74
C LEU A 15 -16.61 1.49 35.52
N SER A 16 -17.64 1.39 34.67
CA SER A 16 -17.50 0.89 33.31
C SER A 16 -16.65 1.89 32.52
N GLY A 17 -15.33 1.79 32.65
CA GLY A 17 -14.40 2.40 31.73
C GLY A 17 -14.64 1.80 30.36
N SER A 18 -15.33 2.54 29.49
CA SER A 18 -15.38 2.23 28.07
C SER A 18 -13.95 2.25 27.56
N VAL A 19 -13.38 1.06 27.37
CA VAL A 19 -12.18 0.89 26.56
C VAL A 19 -12.61 1.27 25.15
N ALA A 20 -12.45 2.56 24.82
CA ALA A 20 -12.54 3.02 23.45
C ALA A 20 -11.58 2.12 22.66
N ALA A 21 -12.16 1.31 21.78
CA ALA A 21 -11.44 0.42 20.89
C ALA A 21 -10.34 1.25 20.22
N GLY A 22 -9.09 0.97 20.60
CA GLY A 22 -7.91 1.63 20.13
C GLY A 22 -7.66 1.31 18.66
N GLY A 23 -8.47 1.90 17.78
CA GLY A 23 -8.05 2.18 16.42
C GLY A 23 -6.86 3.12 16.54
N ARG A 24 -5.64 2.59 16.41
CA ARG A 24 -4.45 3.43 16.28
C ARG A 24 -4.77 4.49 15.22
N PRO A 25 -4.70 5.79 15.54
CA PRO A 25 -4.94 6.78 14.51
C PRO A 25 -3.90 6.53 13.42
N TYR A 26 -4.37 6.44 12.18
CA TYR A 26 -3.54 6.44 10.98
C TYR A 26 -2.62 7.70 10.88
N ALA A 27 -2.65 8.57 11.90
CA ALA A 27 -1.83 9.76 12.08
C ALA A 27 -0.35 9.50 12.45
N ARG A 28 0.22 8.33 12.15
CA ARG A 28 1.64 8.34 11.75
C ARG A 28 1.65 8.65 10.27
N LEU A 29 1.66 9.96 9.96
CA LEU A 29 2.04 10.48 8.64
C LEU A 29 3.25 9.67 8.19
N HIS A 30 3.16 9.02 7.04
CA HIS A 30 4.27 8.22 6.59
C HIS A 30 5.50 9.12 6.42
N PRO A 31 6.72 8.64 6.70
CA PRO A 31 7.87 9.53 6.74
C PRO A 31 8.10 10.22 5.39
N ALA A 32 8.26 11.53 5.44
CA ALA A 32 8.45 12.37 4.26
C ALA A 32 9.64 11.93 3.39
N VAL A 33 10.62 11.22 3.97
CA VAL A 33 11.78 10.70 3.24
C VAL A 33 11.40 9.73 2.10
N TYR A 34 10.31 8.98 2.26
CA TYR A 34 9.79 8.09 1.20
C TYR A 34 8.76 8.78 0.29
N ALA A 35 8.19 9.91 0.70
CA ALA A 35 7.17 10.60 -0.07
C ALA A 35 7.80 11.31 -1.28
N GLY A 36 7.45 10.91 -2.50
CA GLY A 36 8.07 11.42 -3.71
C GLY A 36 7.37 10.94 -4.98
N THR A 37 7.79 11.50 -6.10
CA THR A 37 7.49 10.97 -7.43
C THR A 37 8.72 10.24 -7.95
N TYR A 38 8.53 9.01 -8.42
CA TYR A 38 9.59 8.11 -8.84
C TYR A 38 9.33 7.57 -10.26
N ALA A 39 10.37 7.55 -11.09
CA ALA A 39 10.39 6.73 -12.29
C ALA A 39 10.76 5.30 -11.89
N VAL A 40 9.82 4.36 -12.06
CA VAL A 40 9.98 2.98 -11.60
C VAL A 40 10.22 2.03 -12.77
N ARG A 41 11.08 1.04 -12.53
CA ARG A 41 11.44 -0.06 -13.42
C ARG A 41 11.20 -1.36 -12.67
N PHE A 42 10.49 -2.27 -13.33
CA PHE A 42 10.26 -3.63 -12.86
C PHE A 42 11.04 -4.56 -13.77
N CYS A 43 12.09 -5.16 -13.21
CA CYS A 43 13.03 -5.99 -13.95
C CYS A 43 12.71 -7.47 -13.73
N MET A 44 13.07 -8.29 -14.73
CA MET A 44 12.95 -9.74 -14.65
C MET A 44 14.27 -10.28 -14.13
N GLY A 45 14.35 -10.52 -12.82
CA GLY A 45 15.62 -10.69 -12.12
C GLY A 45 16.29 -9.34 -11.86
N THR A 46 17.59 -9.25 -12.11
CA THR A 46 18.40 -8.05 -11.80
C THR A 46 18.19 -6.94 -12.82
N CYS A 47 18.07 -5.70 -12.35
CA CYS A 47 18.01 -4.54 -13.23
C CYS A 47 19.39 -4.24 -13.84
N PRO A 48 19.47 -3.89 -15.13
CA PRO A 48 20.74 -3.55 -15.76
C PRO A 48 21.31 -2.27 -15.13
N THR A 49 22.63 -2.22 -15.01
CA THR A 49 23.33 -1.02 -14.57
C THR A 49 23.28 0.03 -15.67
N GLY A 50 22.57 1.13 -15.44
CA GLY A 50 22.46 2.26 -16.36
C GLY A 50 21.12 2.37 -17.10
N ALA A 51 21.14 3.06 -18.25
CA ALA A 51 19.93 3.45 -18.98
C ALA A 51 19.37 2.37 -19.92
N GLY A 52 20.05 1.21 -20.07
CA GLY A 52 19.58 0.12 -20.92
C GLY A 52 18.24 -0.44 -20.44
N THR A 53 17.38 -0.90 -21.35
CA THR A 53 16.05 -1.45 -21.05
C THR A 53 15.98 -2.98 -21.14
N GLU A 54 17.10 -3.63 -21.44
CA GLU A 54 17.20 -5.09 -21.44
C GLU A 54 16.83 -5.66 -20.06
N GLY A 55 16.02 -6.72 -20.03
CA GLY A 55 15.51 -7.29 -18.79
C GLY A 55 14.45 -6.46 -18.06
N VAL A 56 14.06 -5.28 -18.56
CA VAL A 56 12.94 -4.50 -17.99
C VAL A 56 11.63 -5.00 -18.56
N GLY A 57 10.82 -5.65 -17.72
CA GLY A 57 9.49 -6.12 -18.11
C GLY A 57 8.49 -4.96 -18.18
N ARG A 58 8.60 -3.98 -17.27
CA ARG A 58 7.68 -2.85 -17.23
C ARG A 58 8.31 -1.59 -16.63
N MET A 59 7.85 -0.43 -17.08
CA MET A 59 8.21 0.87 -16.53
C MET A 59 6.97 1.63 -16.08
N GLY A 60 7.14 2.64 -15.24
CA GLY A 60 6.03 3.49 -14.81
C GLY A 60 6.44 4.69 -13.97
N THR A 61 5.43 5.35 -13.40
CA THR A 61 5.56 6.39 -12.39
C THR A 61 4.92 5.92 -11.11
N LEU A 62 5.70 5.87 -10.03
CA LEU A 62 5.23 5.61 -8.66
C LEU A 62 5.15 6.95 -7.92
N VAL A 63 4.02 7.20 -7.25
CA VAL A 63 3.85 8.37 -6.38
C VAL A 63 3.54 7.86 -4.98
N LEU A 64 4.41 8.18 -4.03
CA LEU A 64 4.22 7.92 -2.61
C LEU A 64 3.92 9.23 -1.90
N LEU A 65 2.84 9.28 -1.13
CA LEU A 65 2.42 10.48 -0.42
C LEU A 65 2.58 10.27 1.09
N ALA A 66 3.03 11.32 1.79
CA ALA A 66 3.09 11.33 3.26
C ALA A 66 1.68 11.38 3.91
N ALA A 67 0.68 11.81 3.13
CA ALA A 67 -0.71 11.91 3.56
C ALA A 67 -1.65 11.24 2.55
N PRO A 68 -2.82 10.74 3.00
CA PRO A 68 -3.80 10.12 2.12
C PRO A 68 -4.31 11.01 0.99
N LEU A 69 -4.63 10.39 -0.15
CA LEU A 69 -5.42 11.00 -1.21
C LEU A 69 -6.85 11.27 -0.73
N ARG A 70 -7.40 12.39 -1.21
CA ARG A 70 -8.78 12.80 -0.98
C ARG A 70 -9.48 13.05 -2.31
N ASP A 71 -10.77 12.75 -2.36
CA ASP A 71 -11.61 13.18 -3.49
C ASP A 71 -11.91 14.68 -3.44
N ALA A 72 -12.62 15.19 -4.45
CA ALA A 72 -13.00 16.61 -4.55
C ALA A 72 -13.87 17.10 -3.37
N ARG A 73 -14.47 16.18 -2.59
CA ARG A 73 -15.28 16.48 -1.39
C ARG A 73 -14.48 16.29 -0.10
N GLY A 74 -13.18 16.04 -0.18
CA GLY A 74 -12.31 15.82 0.97
C GLY A 74 -12.39 14.42 1.57
N ARG A 75 -13.10 13.48 0.95
CA ARG A 75 -13.30 12.12 1.48
C ARG A 75 -12.12 11.21 1.14
N LEU A 76 -11.83 10.28 2.04
CA LEU A 76 -10.81 9.25 1.86
C LEU A 76 -11.36 8.06 1.09
N GLY A 77 -10.55 7.50 0.18
CA GLY A 77 -10.80 6.22 -0.46
C GLY A 77 -9.94 5.11 0.16
N TYR A 78 -10.44 3.88 0.15
CA TYR A 78 -9.78 2.70 0.73
C TYR A 78 -9.73 1.60 -0.32
N LYS A 79 -8.62 0.88 -0.44
CA LYS A 79 -8.57 -0.30 -1.31
C LYS A 79 -9.21 -1.50 -0.63
N TYR A 80 -9.94 -2.29 -1.40
CA TYR A 80 -10.51 -3.55 -0.94
C TYR A 80 -9.39 -4.49 -0.49
N LEU A 81 -9.57 -5.10 0.69
CA LEU A 81 -8.62 -6.03 1.34
C LEU A 81 -7.30 -5.39 1.85
N GLU A 82 -7.03 -4.12 1.59
CA GLU A 82 -5.86 -3.41 2.12
C GLU A 82 -6.20 -2.60 3.38
N ARG A 83 -5.21 -2.45 4.28
CA ARG A 83 -5.39 -1.74 5.54
C ARG A 83 -4.99 -0.27 5.39
N GLY A 84 -5.97 0.61 5.47
CA GLY A 84 -5.76 2.06 5.51
C GLY A 84 -6.25 2.79 4.25
N PRO A 85 -6.31 4.13 4.30
CA PRO A 85 -6.66 4.94 3.15
C PRO A 85 -5.55 4.92 2.10
N ILE A 86 -5.95 5.16 0.86
CA ILE A 86 -5.07 5.31 -0.29
C ILE A 86 -4.11 6.49 -0.05
N ASN A 87 -2.82 6.24 -0.19
CA ASN A 87 -1.74 7.20 0.08
C ASN A 87 -0.66 7.19 -1.03
N GLY A 88 -1.03 6.72 -2.21
CA GLY A 88 -0.19 6.80 -3.40
C GLY A 88 -0.87 6.24 -4.63
N CYS A 89 -0.12 6.19 -5.72
CA CYS A 89 -0.59 5.62 -6.98
C CYS A 89 0.57 5.12 -7.83
N LEU A 90 0.21 4.30 -8.81
CA LEU A 90 1.11 3.76 -9.80
C LEU A 90 0.51 3.94 -11.20
N LEU A 91 1.30 4.53 -12.10
CA LEU A 91 0.98 4.70 -13.51
C LEU A 91 1.96 3.86 -14.33
N LEU A 92 1.49 2.76 -14.87
CA LEU A 92 2.29 1.80 -15.60
C LEU A 92 2.26 2.10 -17.10
N GLY A 93 3.43 1.99 -17.71
CA GLY A 93 3.57 1.87 -19.16
C GLY A 93 3.07 0.52 -19.67
N PRO A 94 3.11 0.33 -21.01
CA PRO A 94 2.83 -0.97 -21.62
C PRO A 94 3.81 -2.03 -21.11
N TRP A 95 3.35 -3.28 -21.12
CA TRP A 95 4.19 -4.44 -20.86
C TRP A 95 5.13 -4.68 -22.05
N SER A 96 6.41 -4.92 -21.77
CA SER A 96 7.45 -5.21 -22.78
C SER A 96 8.20 -6.52 -22.52
N GLY A 97 7.81 -7.29 -21.50
CA GLY A 97 8.42 -8.57 -21.19
C GLY A 97 7.82 -9.76 -21.97
N PRO A 98 8.36 -10.98 -21.79
CA PRO A 98 7.84 -12.19 -22.41
C PRO A 98 6.44 -12.52 -21.88
N ALA A 99 5.67 -13.25 -22.70
CA ALA A 99 4.37 -13.78 -22.28
C ALA A 99 4.57 -14.79 -21.12
N GLY A 100 3.67 -14.78 -20.13
CA GLY A 100 3.69 -15.73 -19.01
C GLY A 100 4.49 -15.27 -17.79
N TYR A 101 4.94 -14.01 -17.72
CA TYR A 101 5.55 -13.47 -16.51
C TYR A 101 4.51 -13.21 -15.41
N ALA A 102 4.40 -14.12 -14.44
CA ALA A 102 3.28 -14.18 -13.50
C ALA A 102 3.11 -12.94 -12.59
N GLN A 103 4.16 -12.12 -12.40
CA GLN A 103 4.10 -10.97 -11.51
C GLN A 103 3.40 -9.75 -12.14
N PHE A 104 3.43 -9.64 -13.46
CA PHE A 104 2.78 -8.57 -14.20
C PHE A 104 1.81 -9.19 -15.18
N ASP A 105 0.55 -9.27 -14.77
CA ASP A 105 -0.54 -9.49 -15.72
C ASP A 105 -0.38 -8.48 -16.89
N PRO A 106 -0.19 -8.93 -18.14
CA PRO A 106 -0.02 -8.04 -19.28
C PRO A 106 -1.24 -7.12 -19.49
N ASP A 107 -2.42 -7.59 -19.06
CA ASP A 107 -3.67 -6.84 -19.06
C ASP A 107 -3.91 -6.07 -17.76
N ALA A 108 -2.92 -6.05 -16.85
CA ALA A 108 -2.97 -5.24 -15.65
C ALA A 108 -3.22 -3.78 -16.02
N ARG A 109 -4.28 -3.25 -15.40
CA ARG A 109 -4.67 -1.83 -15.40
C ARG A 109 -3.45 -0.91 -15.29
N ARG A 110 -3.41 0.10 -16.15
CA ARG A 110 -2.27 1.02 -16.26
C ARG A 110 -2.30 2.06 -15.16
N ARG A 111 -3.47 2.39 -14.62
CA ARG A 111 -3.64 3.36 -13.54
C ARG A 111 -4.18 2.68 -12.29
N ARG A 112 -3.49 2.84 -11.16
CA ARG A 112 -3.81 2.16 -9.91
C ARG A 112 -3.60 3.05 -8.70
N PHE A 113 -4.46 2.88 -7.71
CA PHE A 113 -4.20 3.36 -6.36
C PHE A 113 -3.41 2.30 -5.57
N LEU A 114 -2.71 2.75 -4.54
CA LEU A 114 -1.99 1.88 -3.61
C LEU A 114 -2.14 2.39 -2.18
N VAL A 115 -2.08 1.44 -1.24
CA VAL A 115 -1.84 1.71 0.18
C VAL A 115 -0.45 1.19 0.48
N TRP A 116 0.47 2.09 0.81
CA TRP A 116 1.81 1.72 1.27
C TRP A 116 1.95 1.88 2.77
N ALA A 117 2.79 1.06 3.39
CA ALA A 117 3.11 1.12 4.81
C ALA A 117 4.62 1.01 5.02
N LEU A 118 5.08 1.40 6.21
CA LEU A 118 6.41 1.03 6.64
C LEU A 118 6.35 -0.31 7.35
N GLU A 119 7.31 -1.16 7.00
CA GLU A 119 7.62 -2.36 7.76
C GLU A 119 8.01 -2.01 9.21
N PRO A 120 7.92 -2.97 10.14
CA PRO A 120 8.31 -2.77 11.53
C PRO A 120 9.76 -2.27 11.71
N ASP A 121 10.64 -2.53 10.74
CA ASP A 121 12.03 -2.04 10.73
C ASP A 121 12.16 -0.53 10.46
N GLY A 122 11.11 0.12 9.97
CA GLY A 122 11.07 1.54 9.58
C GLY A 122 11.93 1.90 8.37
N ARG A 123 12.50 0.91 7.67
CA ARG A 123 13.45 1.05 6.56
C ARG A 123 12.91 0.57 5.23
N THR A 124 11.88 -0.26 5.29
CA THR A 124 11.25 -0.85 4.11
C THR A 124 9.83 -0.32 3.99
N VAL A 125 9.49 0.15 2.79
CA VAL A 125 8.13 0.47 2.38
C VAL A 125 7.57 -0.75 1.67
N GLU A 126 6.47 -1.27 2.19
CA GLU A 126 5.69 -2.32 1.55
C GLU A 126 4.44 -1.73 0.89
N PHE A 127 4.11 -2.18 -0.32
CA PHE A 127 2.76 -2.04 -0.87
C PHE A 127 2.39 -3.22 -1.75
N GLU A 128 1.09 -3.50 -1.84
CA GLU A 128 0.59 -4.58 -2.68
C GLU A 128 0.23 -4.09 -4.08
N PHE A 129 0.80 -4.76 -5.08
CA PHE A 129 0.56 -4.49 -6.49
C PHE A 129 -0.75 -5.11 -6.99
N ASN A 130 -1.02 -6.34 -6.53
CA ASN A 130 -2.24 -7.10 -6.79
C ASN A 130 -2.58 -7.89 -5.52
N ARG A 131 -3.85 -7.87 -5.10
CA ARG A 131 -4.36 -8.66 -3.98
C ARG A 131 -5.63 -9.40 -4.36
N SER A 132 -5.66 -10.69 -4.06
CA SER A 132 -6.87 -11.50 -3.92
C SER A 132 -6.96 -12.02 -2.49
N PRO A 133 -8.07 -12.65 -2.08
CA PRO A 133 -8.18 -13.25 -0.75
C PRO A 133 -7.12 -14.32 -0.47
N ASP A 134 -6.66 -15.03 -1.50
CA ASP A 134 -5.84 -16.24 -1.44
C ASP A 134 -4.42 -16.07 -1.99
N ALA A 135 -4.12 -14.96 -2.65
CA ALA A 135 -2.81 -14.68 -3.23
C ALA A 135 -2.59 -13.19 -3.47
N GLY A 136 -1.35 -12.80 -3.73
CA GLY A 136 -1.03 -11.45 -4.13
C GLY A 136 0.40 -11.26 -4.57
N ASN A 137 0.70 -10.01 -4.93
CA ASN A 137 2.04 -9.54 -5.23
C ASN A 137 2.34 -8.35 -4.34
N ALA A 138 3.37 -8.45 -3.52
CA ALA A 138 3.86 -7.37 -2.68
C ALA A 138 5.19 -6.82 -3.22
N MET A 139 5.45 -5.57 -2.90
CA MET A 139 6.63 -4.83 -3.33
C MET A 139 7.28 -4.24 -2.09
N ASP A 140 8.53 -4.63 -1.84
CA ASP A 140 9.34 -4.16 -0.74
C ASP A 140 10.40 -3.21 -1.27
N LEU A 141 10.38 -1.95 -0.83
CA LEU A 141 11.28 -0.90 -1.28
C LEU A 141 12.01 -0.25 -0.11
N HIS A 142 13.33 -0.17 -0.19
CA HIS A 142 14.18 0.55 0.75
C HIS A 142 14.84 1.76 0.07
N LEU A 143 15.31 2.72 0.88
CA LEU A 143 16.03 3.89 0.38
C LEU A 143 17.35 3.49 -0.29
N THR A 144 17.63 4.13 -1.43
CA THR A 144 18.92 4.08 -2.13
C THR A 144 19.41 5.51 -2.37
N PRO A 145 20.70 5.73 -2.70
CA PRO A 145 21.20 7.08 -2.99
C PRO A 145 20.43 7.83 -4.09
N SER A 146 19.86 7.10 -5.06
CA SER A 146 19.12 7.66 -6.20
C SER A 146 17.59 7.60 -6.06
N GLY A 147 17.05 7.08 -4.96
CA GLY A 147 15.62 6.92 -4.75
C GLY A 147 15.28 5.70 -3.89
N LEU A 148 14.65 4.69 -4.52
CA LEU A 148 14.25 3.44 -3.88
C LEU A 148 14.73 2.25 -4.70
N GLY A 149 14.99 1.14 -4.02
CA GLY A 149 15.33 -0.15 -4.62
C GLY A 149 14.73 -1.27 -3.79
N GLY A 150 14.56 -2.44 -4.38
CA GLY A 150 14.08 -3.59 -3.65
C GLY A 150 13.52 -4.68 -4.56
N THR A 151 12.57 -5.45 -4.05
CA THR A 151 12.10 -6.66 -4.70
C THR A 151 10.58 -6.77 -4.71
N GLY A 152 10.05 -7.38 -5.77
CA GLY A 152 8.66 -7.82 -5.83
C GLY A 152 8.56 -9.33 -5.66
N GLY A 153 7.60 -9.79 -4.85
CA GLY A 153 7.35 -11.21 -4.60
C GLY A 153 5.87 -11.59 -4.75
N LEU A 154 5.62 -12.83 -5.17
CA LEU A 154 4.32 -13.46 -5.05
C LEU A 154 4.15 -14.03 -3.64
N TRP A 155 2.97 -13.88 -3.06
CA TRP A 155 2.57 -14.61 -1.86
C TRP A 155 1.28 -15.38 -2.13
N VAL A 156 1.13 -16.52 -1.49
CA VAL A 156 -0.06 -17.39 -1.54
C VAL A 156 -0.44 -17.79 -0.11
N ASP A 157 -1.74 -17.89 0.16
CA ASP A 157 -2.21 -18.38 1.46
C ASP A 157 -1.90 -19.88 1.60
N ALA A 158 -1.68 -20.34 2.84
CA ALA A 158 -1.08 -21.64 3.17
C ALA A 158 -1.95 -22.87 2.78
N GLY A 159 -3.15 -22.66 2.22
CA GLY A 159 -4.08 -23.70 1.80
C GLY A 159 -4.17 -23.91 0.28
N THR A 160 -3.48 -23.11 -0.53
CA THR A 160 -3.54 -23.20 -1.99
C THR A 160 -2.39 -24.09 -2.49
N PRO A 161 -2.63 -25.14 -3.31
CA PRO A 161 -1.57 -26.04 -3.77
C PRO A 161 -0.42 -25.26 -4.41
N ASP A 162 0.79 -25.57 -3.93
CA ASP A 162 2.04 -24.88 -4.22
C ASP A 162 2.29 -24.76 -5.73
N THR A 163 1.95 -23.61 -6.30
CA THR A 163 2.38 -23.22 -7.64
C THR A 163 3.64 -22.36 -7.60
N SER A 164 4.25 -22.19 -6.42
CA SER A 164 5.48 -21.43 -6.26
C SER A 164 6.68 -22.25 -6.70
N ARG A 165 6.80 -22.45 -8.02
CA ARG A 165 8.14 -22.47 -8.59
C ARG A 165 8.70 -21.10 -8.25
N ALA A 166 9.54 -21.01 -7.20
CA ALA A 166 10.11 -19.78 -6.68
C ALA A 166 10.60 -18.95 -7.86
N LEU A 167 9.81 -17.96 -8.28
CA LEU A 167 10.21 -17.08 -9.35
C LEU A 167 11.38 -16.27 -8.77
N PRO A 168 12.47 -16.10 -9.52
CA PRO A 168 13.56 -15.25 -9.05
C PRO A 168 12.97 -13.91 -8.66
N GLY A 169 13.32 -13.44 -7.45
CA GLY A 169 12.84 -12.16 -6.94
C GLY A 169 13.11 -11.06 -7.97
N ASN A 170 12.08 -10.30 -8.30
CA ASN A 170 12.18 -9.27 -9.32
C ASN A 170 12.70 -8.00 -8.73
N GLU A 171 13.84 -7.54 -9.24
CA GLU A 171 14.38 -6.27 -8.80
C GLU A 171 13.48 -5.12 -9.27
N ILE A 172 13.27 -4.19 -8.35
CA ILE A 172 12.56 -2.96 -8.59
C ILE A 172 13.53 -1.83 -8.34
N GLN A 173 13.62 -0.92 -9.30
CA GLN A 173 14.36 0.34 -9.13
C GLN A 173 13.41 1.50 -9.33
N ALA A 174 13.32 2.39 -8.33
CA ALA A 174 12.52 3.59 -8.40
C ALA A 174 13.43 4.82 -8.22
N ARG A 175 13.79 5.47 -9.33
CA ARG A 175 14.60 6.68 -9.30
C ARG A 175 13.72 7.87 -8.94
N ARG A 176 14.09 8.65 -7.92
CA ARG A 176 13.35 9.87 -7.57
C ARG A 176 13.46 10.88 -8.71
N ILE A 177 12.31 11.43 -9.14
CA ILE A 177 12.22 12.44 -10.20
C ILE A 177 11.56 13.74 -9.74
N GLY A 178 11.12 13.81 -8.48
CA GLY A 178 10.60 15.04 -7.89
C GLY A 178 9.87 14.79 -6.58
N GLU A 179 9.29 15.87 -6.05
CA GLU A 179 8.43 15.83 -4.87
C GLU A 179 7.18 14.98 -5.07
N ALA A 180 6.55 14.60 -3.97
CA ALA A 180 5.26 13.91 -3.97
C ALA A 180 4.19 14.82 -4.59
N GLN A 181 3.64 14.43 -5.74
CA GLN A 181 2.65 15.22 -6.48
C GLN A 181 1.32 14.47 -6.58
N PRO A 182 0.34 14.72 -5.68
CA PRO A 182 -0.98 14.09 -5.73
C PRO A 182 -1.68 14.25 -7.09
N ALA A 183 -1.45 15.36 -7.79
CA ALA A 183 -2.02 15.63 -9.11
C ALA A 183 -1.53 14.66 -10.21
N ARG A 184 -0.45 13.90 -9.98
CA ARG A 184 -0.01 12.84 -10.89
C ARG A 184 -0.79 11.54 -10.71
N CYS A 185 -1.55 11.41 -9.62
CA CYS A 185 -2.39 10.25 -9.38
C CYS A 185 -3.72 10.33 -10.12
N PRO A 186 -4.37 9.18 -10.38
CA PRO A 186 -5.77 9.17 -10.78
C PRO A 186 -6.62 9.92 -9.74
N ARG A 187 -7.69 10.58 -10.19
CA ARG A 187 -8.64 11.30 -9.36
C ARG A 187 -9.62 10.33 -8.72
N LEU A 188 -9.61 10.30 -7.39
CA LEU A 188 -10.55 9.49 -6.60
C LEU A 188 -11.99 9.90 -6.91
N GLY A 189 -12.83 8.90 -7.23
CA GLY A 189 -14.23 9.11 -7.58
C GLY A 189 -14.49 9.51 -9.03
N GLU A 190 -13.44 9.70 -9.85
CA GLU A 190 -13.58 10.15 -11.25
C GLU A 190 -12.93 9.17 -12.25
N ASP A 191 -11.70 8.73 -11.99
CA ASP A 191 -10.98 7.85 -12.91
C ASP A 191 -11.42 6.38 -12.76
N SER A 192 -12.45 5.98 -13.52
CA SER A 192 -13.09 4.65 -13.43
C SER A 192 -12.13 3.46 -13.60
N GLU A 193 -11.06 3.62 -14.38
CA GLU A 193 -10.01 2.60 -14.53
C GLU A 193 -9.33 2.29 -13.18
N ALA A 194 -9.12 3.30 -12.33
CA ALA A 194 -8.44 3.13 -11.04
C ALA A 194 -9.40 2.80 -9.89
N MET A 195 -10.72 2.85 -10.09
CA MET A 195 -11.72 2.80 -9.00
C MET A 195 -12.31 1.41 -8.70
N LYS A 196 -11.92 0.35 -9.42
CA LYS A 196 -12.58 -0.99 -9.33
C LYS A 196 -12.60 -1.59 -7.93
N ASP A 197 -11.52 -1.37 -7.19
CA ASP A 197 -11.24 -1.93 -5.88
C ASP A 197 -11.33 -0.86 -4.78
N VAL A 198 -11.78 0.35 -5.12
CA VAL A 198 -11.90 1.44 -4.15
C VAL A 198 -13.26 1.39 -3.46
N ARG A 199 -13.25 1.46 -2.13
CA ARG A 199 -14.42 1.53 -1.26
C ARG A 199 -14.41 2.84 -0.49
N TRP A 200 -15.63 3.31 -0.21
CA TRP A 200 -15.88 4.47 0.64
C TRP A 200 -16.25 3.99 2.05
N PRO A 201 -15.85 4.71 3.12
CA PRO A 201 -16.41 4.47 4.44
C PRO A 201 -17.93 4.51 4.37
N ARG A 202 -18.60 3.56 5.03
CA ARG A 202 -20.03 3.72 5.28
C ARG A 202 -20.22 4.92 6.21
N PRO A 203 -21.21 5.79 5.95
CA PRO A 203 -21.56 6.87 6.86
C PRO A 203 -21.95 6.35 8.24
#